data_AF-A0A1Y3BFP4-F1
#
_entry.id   AF-A0A1Y3BFP4-F1
#
_cell.length_a   1.000
_cell.length_b   1.000
_cell.length_c   1.000
_cell.angle_alpha   90.00
_cell.angle_beta   90.00
_cell.angle_gamma   90.00
#
_symmetry.space_group_name_H-M   'P 1'
#
loop_
_entity.id
_entity.type
_entity.pdbx_description
1 polymer ?
#
loop_
_entity_poly.entity_id
_entity_poly.type
_entity_poly.pdbx_seq_one_letter_code
_entity_poly.pdbx_strand_id
1 'polypeptide(L)'
;MFDLWRAFTRRKPIEKNESTRLKKCLGTTELTALGIGSTLGIGIYVIIGTVAYKQAGPSVVLSFIIAAISSIFAGLCYAEFGAIVPKAGSAYVYSYICVGEFMAFIIGWNLILEYIIGL
;
A
#
# COMPACT_ATOMS: atom_id res chain seq x y z
N MET A 1 -18.19 -24.51 16.45
CA MET A 1 -16.89 -24.65 15.73
C MET A 1 -16.99 -24.16 14.28
N PHE A 2 -18.04 -24.51 13.53
CA PHE A 2 -18.28 -23.98 12.17
C PHE A 2 -18.54 -22.46 12.11
N ASP A 3 -19.09 -21.85 13.16
CA ASP A 3 -19.35 -20.39 13.19
C ASP A 3 -18.08 -19.53 13.26
N LEU A 4 -17.01 -20.03 13.89
CA LEU A 4 -15.72 -19.33 13.97
C LEU A 4 -15.07 -19.24 12.58
N TRP A 5 -15.21 -20.31 11.78
CA TRP A 5 -14.73 -20.36 10.39
C TRP A 5 -15.54 -19.44 9.48
N ARG A 6 -16.85 -19.32 9.73
CA ARG A 6 -17.75 -18.43 8.99
C ARG A 6 -17.53 -16.96 9.32
N ALA A 7 -17.15 -16.64 10.56
CA ALA A 7 -16.73 -15.31 10.97
C ALA A 7 -15.40 -14.90 10.30
N PHE A 8 -14.38 -15.78 10.32
CA PHE A 8 -13.08 -15.52 9.68
C PHE A 8 -13.12 -15.38 8.15
N THR A 9 -14.16 -15.92 7.51
CA THR A 9 -14.33 -15.85 6.04
C THR A 9 -15.38 -14.81 5.63
N ARG A 10 -15.95 -14.05 6.57
CA ARG A 10 -17.00 -13.08 6.26
C ARG A 10 -16.41 -11.90 5.48
N ARG A 11 -16.71 -11.81 4.19
CA ARG A 11 -16.45 -10.62 3.39
C ARG A 11 -17.53 -9.59 3.70
N LYS A 12 -17.18 -8.35 4.02
CA LYS A 12 -18.17 -7.27 4.15
C LYS A 12 -18.76 -7.02 2.77
N PRO A 13 -20.10 -6.94 2.64
CA PRO A 13 -20.70 -6.47 1.41
C PRO A 13 -20.20 -5.05 1.11
N ILE A 14 -19.92 -4.78 -0.16
CA ILE A 14 -19.52 -3.47 -0.63
C ILE A 14 -20.76 -2.56 -0.54
N GLU A 15 -20.98 -1.93 0.61
CA GLU A 15 -22.00 -0.88 0.72
C GLU A 15 -21.57 0.27 -0.20
N LYS A 16 -22.31 0.45 -1.30
CA LYS A 16 -21.98 1.33 -2.41
C LYS A 16 -22.19 2.82 -2.09
N ASN A 17 -22.58 3.14 -0.85
CA ASN A 17 -23.17 4.43 -0.50
C ASN A 17 -22.64 4.98 0.83
N GLU A 18 -21.31 5.14 0.95
CA GLU A 18 -20.80 6.15 1.88
C GLU A 18 -20.89 7.49 1.15
N SER A 19 -22.02 8.18 1.33
CA SER A 19 -22.16 9.59 0.95
C SER A 19 -21.20 10.40 1.84
N THR A 20 -19.94 10.49 1.45
CA THR A 20 -18.96 11.30 2.18
C THR A 20 -19.38 12.77 2.04
N ARG A 21 -19.46 13.48 3.17
CA ARG A 21 -19.78 14.91 3.22
C ARG A 21 -18.63 15.79 2.68
N LEU A 22 -17.53 15.16 2.25
CA LEU A 22 -16.32 15.81 1.77
C LEU A 22 -16.46 16.16 0.29
N LYS A 23 -16.13 17.41 -0.05
CA LYS A 23 -16.06 17.85 -1.44
C LYS A 23 -14.85 17.18 -2.11
N LYS A 24 -15.06 16.50 -3.23
CA LYS A 24 -13.97 15.96 -4.06
C LYS A 24 -13.24 17.14 -4.72
N CYS A 25 -12.19 17.61 -4.06
CA CYS A 25 -11.37 18.74 -4.55
C CYS A 25 -10.08 18.28 -5.22
N LEU A 26 -9.64 17.03 -5.01
CA LEU A 26 -8.38 16.53 -5.52
C LEU A 26 -8.50 16.06 -6.97
N GLY A 27 -7.77 16.72 -7.86
CA GLY A 27 -7.55 16.30 -9.24
C GLY A 27 -6.52 15.18 -9.37
N THR A 28 -6.35 14.65 -10.58
CA THR A 28 -5.37 13.58 -10.88
C THR A 28 -3.94 14.03 -10.61
N THR A 29 -3.60 15.27 -10.96
CA THR A 29 -2.26 15.85 -10.77
C THR A 29 -1.91 16.05 -9.29
N GLU A 30 -2.89 16.47 -8.49
CA GLU A 30 -2.74 16.66 -7.05
C GLU A 30 -2.61 15.30 -6.32
N LEU A 31 -3.37 14.29 -6.77
CA LEU A 31 -3.24 12.91 -6.27
C LEU A 31 -1.87 12.31 -6.59
N THR A 32 -1.35 12.54 -7.81
CA THR A 32 0.00 12.07 -8.16
C THR A 32 1.07 12.81 -7.37
N ALA A 33 0.93 14.12 -7.18
CA ALA A 33 1.86 14.89 -6.35
C ALA A 33 1.84 14.40 -4.89
N LEU A 34 0.65 14.10 -4.35
CA LEU A 34 0.48 13.53 -3.02
C LEU A 34 1.16 12.15 -2.90
N GLY A 35 1.04 11.29 -3.91
CA GLY A 35 1.72 9.99 -3.93
C GLY A 35 3.25 10.08 -4.00
N ILE A 36 3.79 11.02 -4.78
CA ILE A 36 5.24 11.27 -4.85
C ILE A 36 5.74 11.78 -3.49
N GLY A 37 5.01 12.75 -2.90
CA GLY A 37 5.35 13.31 -1.59
C GLY A 37 5.28 12.29 -0.45
N SER A 38 4.32 11.35 -0.48
CA SER A 38 4.21 10.32 0.54
C SER A 38 5.28 9.21 0.40
N THR A 39 5.81 8.99 -0.80
CA THR A 39 6.84 7.96 -1.05
C THR A 39 8.26 8.47 -0.75
N LEU A 40 8.53 9.76 -0.99
CA LEU A 40 9.82 10.38 -0.72
C LEU A 40 9.95 10.75 0.77
N GLY A 41 10.28 9.77 1.60
CA GLY A 41 10.54 9.96 3.04
C GLY A 41 12.03 10.16 3.39
N ILE A 42 12.32 10.37 4.68
CA ILE A 42 13.71 10.49 5.20
C ILE A 42 14.56 9.26 4.85
N GLY A 43 13.93 8.08 4.78
CA GLY A 43 14.60 6.81 4.51
C GLY A 43 15.37 6.79 3.19
N ILE A 44 14.89 7.43 2.13
CA ILE A 44 15.59 7.43 0.82
C ILE A 44 16.94 8.15 0.92
N TYR A 45 16.99 9.25 1.67
CA TYR A 45 18.20 10.07 1.81
C TYR A 45 19.28 9.40 2.67
N VAL A 46 18.88 8.62 3.68
CA VAL A 46 19.82 7.94 4.60
C VAL A 46 20.25 6.57 4.06
N ILE A 47 19.30 5.79 3.53
CA ILE A 47 19.55 4.40 3.13
C ILE A 47 20.39 4.33 1.84
N ILE A 48 20.18 5.23 0.88
CA ILE A 48 20.98 5.25 -0.36
C ILE A 48 22.48 5.35 -0.05
N GLY A 49 22.87 6.28 0.83
CA GLY A 49 24.28 6.51 1.17
C GLY A 49 24.90 5.30 1.88
N THR A 50 24.17 4.68 2.79
CA THR A 50 24.66 3.50 3.53
C THR A 50 24.77 2.26 2.64
N VAL A 51 23.82 2.04 1.73
CA VAL A 51 23.86 0.93 0.76
C VAL A 51 24.96 1.14 -0.29
N ALA A 52 25.13 2.38 -0.77
CA ALA A 52 26.22 2.72 -1.69
C ALA A 52 27.60 2.49 -1.04
N TYR A 53 27.77 2.89 0.22
CA TYR A 53 29.05 2.73 0.92
C TYR A 53 29.36 1.28 1.32
N LYS A 54 28.37 0.53 1.84
CA LYS A 54 28.62 -0.79 2.45
C LYS A 54 28.41 -1.98 1.51
N GLN A 55 27.58 -1.88 0.48
CA GLN A 55 27.13 -3.05 -0.29
C GLN A 55 27.45 -2.97 -1.77
N ALA A 56 27.08 -1.88 -2.46
CA ALA A 56 27.09 -1.85 -3.92
C ALA A 56 28.18 -0.96 -4.55
N GLY A 57 28.74 0.01 -3.83
CA GLY A 57 29.68 0.97 -4.41
C GLY A 57 29.04 1.73 -5.60
N PRO A 58 29.79 2.00 -6.68
CA PRO A 58 29.27 2.66 -7.89
C PRO A 58 28.13 1.91 -8.57
N SER A 59 27.99 0.60 -8.33
CA SER A 59 26.95 -0.25 -8.94
C SER A 59 25.57 -0.11 -8.28
N VAL A 60 25.42 0.74 -7.26
CA VAL A 60 24.15 1.00 -6.57
C VAL A 60 23.02 1.41 -7.53
N VAL A 61 23.36 2.09 -8.63
CA VAL A 61 22.41 2.50 -9.68
C VAL A 61 21.73 1.30 -10.34
N LEU A 62 22.48 0.21 -10.59
CA LEU A 62 21.91 -1.04 -11.15
C LEU A 62 20.91 -1.67 -10.19
N SER A 63 21.24 -1.72 -8.89
CA SER A 63 20.33 -2.23 -7.85
C SER A 63 19.04 -1.40 -7.79
N PHE A 64 19.14 -0.07 -7.90
CA PHE A 64 17.98 0.81 -7.93
C PHE A 64 17.10 0.62 -9.17
N ILE A 65 17.70 0.37 -10.34
CA ILE A 65 16.94 0.08 -11.57
C ILE A 65 16.12 -1.21 -11.39
N ILE A 66 16.72 -2.26 -10.84
CA ILE A 66 16.02 -3.53 -10.61
C ILE A 66 14.90 -3.35 -9.59
N ALA A 67 15.15 -2.64 -8.49
CA ALA A 67 14.14 -2.33 -7.48
C ALA A 67 13.00 -1.47 -8.06
N ALA A 68 13.31 -0.49 -8.92
CA ALA A 68 12.33 0.35 -9.57
C ALA A 68 11.41 -0.46 -10.49
N ILE A 69 11.95 -1.39 -11.28
CA ILE A 69 11.16 -2.28 -12.12
C ILE A 69 10.21 -3.13 -11.26
N SER A 70 10.70 -3.73 -10.17
CA SER A 70 9.87 -4.50 -9.25
C SER A 70 8.75 -3.65 -8.62
N SER A 71 9.05 -2.40 -8.26
CA SER A 71 8.08 -1.47 -7.69
C SER A 71 7.01 -1.05 -8.70
N ILE A 72 7.37 -0.88 -9.98
CA ILE A 72 6.40 -0.58 -11.05
C ILE A 72 5.38 -1.72 -11.20
N PHE A 73 5.84 -2.97 -11.20
CA PHE A 73 4.92 -4.12 -11.27
C PHE A 73 3.96 -4.16 -10.07
N ALA A 74 4.47 -3.94 -8.86
CA ALA A 74 3.64 -3.84 -7.67
C ALA A 74 2.63 -2.68 -7.76
N GLY A 75 3.08 -1.51 -8.22
CA GLY A 75 2.26 -0.32 -8.42
C GLY A 75 1.13 -0.53 -9.43
N LEU A 76 1.38 -1.26 -10.52
CA LEU A 76 0.35 -1.63 -11.50
C LEU A 76 -0.74 -2.52 -10.89
N CYS A 77 -0.36 -3.52 -10.10
CA CYS A 77 -1.33 -4.36 -9.39
C CYS A 77 -2.17 -3.53 -8.41
N TYR A 78 -1.55 -2.60 -7.68
CA TYR A 78 -2.27 -1.70 -6.78
C TYR A 78 -3.20 -0.72 -7.52
N ALA A 79 -2.80 -0.25 -8.70
CA ALA A 79 -3.64 0.60 -9.55
C ALA A 79 -4.89 -0.14 -10.04
N GLU A 80 -4.75 -1.42 -10.40
CA GLU A 80 -5.89 -2.29 -10.77
C GLU A 80 -6.85 -2.46 -9.59
N PHE A 81 -6.34 -2.75 -8.39
CA PHE A 81 -7.19 -2.86 -7.19
C PHE A 81 -7.89 -1.55 -6.83
N GLY A 82 -7.22 -0.42 -6.97
CA GLY A 82 -7.80 0.91 -6.74
C GLY A 82 -8.90 1.27 -7.74
N ALA A 83 -8.80 0.81 -9.00
CA ALA A 83 -9.85 0.99 -10.00
C ALA A 83 -11.09 0.12 -9.72
N ILE A 84 -10.91 -1.09 -9.20
CA ILE A 84 -11.98 -2.04 -8.88
C ILE A 84 -12.74 -1.60 -7.62
N VAL A 85 -12.04 -1.06 -6.62
CA VAL A 85 -12.61 -0.71 -5.30
C VAL A 85 -12.49 0.80 -5.08
N PRO A 86 -13.49 1.61 -5.51
CA PRO A 86 -13.47 3.06 -5.33
C PRO A 86 -13.89 3.46 -3.90
N LYS A 87 -13.23 2.88 -2.90
CA LYS A 87 -13.39 3.21 -1.47
C LYS A 87 -12.09 3.73 -0.91
N ALA A 88 -12.19 4.66 0.05
CA ALA A 88 -11.03 5.10 0.82
C ALA A 88 -10.55 3.94 1.70
N GLY A 89 -9.48 3.27 1.27
CA GLY A 89 -8.92 2.12 1.96
C GLY A 89 -7.56 1.73 1.38
N SER A 90 -6.61 1.35 2.25
CA SER A 90 -5.29 0.82 1.87
C SER A 90 -5.35 -0.71 1.70
N ALA A 91 -4.20 -1.38 1.65
CA ALA A 91 -4.03 -2.84 1.46
C ALA A 91 -4.93 -3.71 2.36
N TYR A 92 -5.30 -3.21 3.55
CA TYR A 92 -6.27 -3.86 4.44
C TYR A 92 -7.65 -4.07 3.77
N VAL A 93 -8.21 -3.03 3.16
CA VAL A 93 -9.54 -3.08 2.54
C VAL A 93 -9.50 -3.98 1.29
N TYR A 94 -8.42 -3.91 0.51
CA TYR A 94 -8.22 -4.80 -0.65
C TYR A 94 -8.15 -6.27 -0.24
N SER A 95 -7.39 -6.58 0.82
CA SER A 95 -7.24 -7.95 1.33
C SER A 95 -8.53 -8.50 1.95
N TYR A 96 -9.30 -7.62 2.61
CA TYR A 96 -10.60 -7.97 3.17
C TYR A 96 -11.62 -8.32 2.08
N ILE A 97 -11.56 -7.63 0.94
CA ILE A 97 -12.44 -7.88 -0.21
C ILE A 97 -11.99 -9.11 -1.01
N CYS A 98 -10.68 -9.33 -1.20
CA CYS A 98 -10.15 -10.40 -2.08
C CYS A 98 -9.94 -11.75 -1.38
N VAL A 99 -9.54 -11.78 -0.10
CA VAL A 99 -9.02 -13.00 0.55
C VAL A 99 -9.82 -13.39 1.80
N GLY A 100 -10.25 -12.42 2.61
CA GLY A 100 -11.08 -12.66 3.80
C GLY A 100 -10.51 -12.02 5.07
N GLU A 101 -11.24 -12.14 6.18
CA GLU A 101 -10.98 -11.40 7.42
C GLU A 101 -9.66 -11.80 8.11
N PHE A 102 -9.24 -13.07 8.03
CA PHE A 102 -7.98 -13.52 8.64
C PHE A 102 -6.74 -12.88 8.00
N MET A 103 -6.66 -12.92 6.66
CA MET A 103 -5.53 -12.34 5.93
C MET A 103 -5.55 -10.82 6.00
N ALA A 104 -6.75 -10.22 5.98
CA ALA A 104 -6.88 -8.80 6.23
C ALA A 104 -6.40 -8.40 7.63
N PHE A 105 -6.70 -9.18 8.67
CA PHE A 105 -6.21 -8.91 10.03
C PHE A 105 -4.69 -8.97 10.13
N ILE A 106 -4.06 -9.98 9.54
CA ILE A 106 -2.59 -10.10 9.51
C ILE A 106 -1.96 -8.90 8.80
N ILE A 107 -2.49 -8.55 7.62
CA ILE A 107 -1.99 -7.42 6.83
C ILE A 107 -2.24 -6.10 7.56
N GLY A 108 -3.38 -5.94 8.23
CA GLY A 108 -3.69 -4.78 9.06
C GLY A 108 -2.70 -4.61 10.20
N TRP A 109 -2.38 -5.68 10.92
CA TRP A 109 -1.36 -5.63 11.97
C TRP A 109 0.04 -5.33 11.43
N ASN A 110 0.39 -5.92 10.29
CA ASN A 110 1.66 -5.65 9.63
C ASN A 110 1.77 -4.19 9.19
N LEU A 111 0.69 -3.61 8.64
CA LEU A 111 0.65 -2.19 8.27
C LEU A 111 0.90 -1.28 9.48
N ILE A 112 0.26 -1.57 10.62
CA ILE A 112 0.44 -0.76 11.84
C ILE A 112 1.89 -0.83 12.32
N LEU A 113 2.49 -2.03 12.33
CA LEU A 113 3.89 -2.19 12.71
C LEU A 113 4.82 -1.46 11.73
N GLU A 114 4.55 -1.55 10.43
CA GLU A 114 5.32 -0.85 9.40
C GLU A 114 5.23 0.67 9.58
N TYR A 115 4.05 1.22 9.84
CA TYR A 115 3.89 2.64 10.14
C TYR A 115 4.62 3.06 11.42
N ILE A 116 4.69 2.21 12.44
CA ILE A 116 5.41 2.50 13.69
C ILE A 116 6.93 2.44 13.49
N ILE A 117 7.42 1.47 12.72
CA ILE A 117 8.87 1.28 12.47
C ILE A 117 9.39 2.29 11.43
N GLY A 118 8.53 2.68 10.49
CA GLY A 118 8.85 3.62 9.41
C GLY A 118 8.70 5.10 9.77
N LEU A 119 8.17 5.41 10.96
CA LEU A 119 8.13 6.74 11.57
C LEU A 119 9.44 7.06 12.30
#